data_AF-A0A822HX52-F1
#
_entry.id   AF-A0A822HX52-F1
#
_cell.length_a   1.000
_cell.length_b   1.000
_cell.length_c   1.000
_cell.angle_alpha   90.00
_cell.angle_beta   90.00
_cell.angle_gamma   90.00
#
_symmetry.space_group_name_H-M   'P 1'
#
loop_
_entity.id
_entity.type
_entity.pdbx_description
1 polymer ?
#
loop_
_entity_poly.entity_id
_entity_poly.type
_entity_poly.pdbx_seq_one_letter_code
_entity_poly.pdbx_strand_id
1 'polypeptide(L)' 'KSAYNKPSLFDIERSAASVFGIRKYGSHLNGYVIDDDGTWRMWIGKRSKTKQTFPGMYDNLAAGGLSHDLTPTEC' A
#
# COMPACT_ATOMS: atom_id res chain seq x y z
N LYS A 1 -17.42 -3.03 -15.65
CA LYS A 1 -16.68 -3.64 -14.52
C LYS A 1 -15.90 -2.55 -13.80
N SER A 2 -15.84 -2.56 -12.45
CA SER A 2 -15.01 -1.60 -11.68
C SER A 2 -13.52 -1.82 -12.00
N ALA A 3 -12.81 -0.73 -12.28
CA ALA A 3 -11.40 -0.73 -12.69
C ALA A 3 -10.71 0.56 -12.24
N TYR A 4 -9.39 0.50 -12.10
CA TYR A 4 -8.56 1.67 -11.85
C TYR A 4 -8.65 2.67 -13.04
N ASN A 5 -8.54 3.97 -12.77
CA ASN A 5 -8.62 5.05 -13.75
C ASN A 5 -9.97 5.15 -14.52
N LYS A 6 -11.07 4.76 -13.86
CA LYS A 6 -12.43 5.11 -14.29
C LYS A 6 -12.92 6.32 -13.48
N PRO A 7 -13.86 7.13 -14.00
CA PRO A 7 -14.43 8.23 -13.24
C PRO A 7 -14.93 7.78 -11.87
N SER A 8 -14.63 8.55 -10.82
CA SER A 8 -15.17 8.31 -9.48
C SER A 8 -16.69 8.48 -9.50
N LEU A 9 -17.40 7.60 -8.80
CA LEU A 9 -18.87 7.68 -8.65
C LEU A 9 -19.27 8.36 -7.35
N PHE A 10 -18.47 8.18 -6.30
CA PHE A 10 -18.64 8.74 -4.97
C PHE A 10 -17.36 8.52 -4.17
N ASP A 11 -17.18 9.33 -3.12
CA ASP A 11 -16.14 9.13 -2.12
C ASP A 11 -16.69 8.41 -0.89
N ILE A 12 -15.85 7.59 -0.28
CA ILE A 12 -16.20 6.85 0.94
C ILE A 12 -14.99 6.76 1.85
N GLU A 13 -15.25 6.76 3.15
CA GLU A 13 -14.21 6.52 4.15
C GLU A 13 -13.57 5.12 3.95
N ARG A 14 -12.25 5.04 4.11
CA ARG A 14 -11.44 3.87 3.75
C ARG A 14 -11.80 2.61 4.54
N SER A 15 -12.12 2.74 5.83
CA SER A 15 -12.52 1.61 6.67
C SER A 15 -13.86 1.02 6.22
N ALA A 16 -14.81 1.88 5.82
CA ALA A 16 -16.14 1.48 5.33
C ALA A 16 -16.11 0.74 3.99
N ALA A 17 -15.16 1.05 3.10
CA ALA A 17 -15.04 0.39 1.79
C ALA A 17 -14.97 -1.15 1.90
N SER A 18 -14.36 -1.68 2.96
CA SER A 18 -14.30 -3.12 3.25
C SER A 18 -15.69 -3.75 3.45
N VAL A 19 -16.57 -3.03 4.16
CA VAL A 19 -17.89 -3.51 4.58
C VAL A 19 -18.81 -3.67 3.38
N PHE A 20 -18.70 -2.77 2.40
CA PHE A 20 -19.48 -2.79 1.17
C PHE A 20 -18.85 -3.60 0.03
N GLY A 21 -17.75 -4.31 0.29
CA GLY A 21 -17.04 -5.08 -0.74
C GLY A 21 -16.47 -4.21 -1.86
N ILE A 22 -16.21 -2.92 -1.59
CA ILE A 22 -15.66 -1.98 -2.56
C ILE A 22 -14.19 -2.30 -2.76
N ARG A 23 -13.77 -2.32 -4.03
CA ARG A 23 -12.37 -2.56 -4.40
C ARG A 23 -11.49 -1.40 -3.94
N LYS A 24 -10.47 -1.72 -3.16
CA LYS A 24 -9.43 -0.77 -2.71
C LYS A 24 -8.16 -0.97 -3.53
N TYR A 25 -7.41 0.11 -3.73
CA TYR A 25 -6.09 0.10 -4.35
C TYR A 25 -5.03 0.53 -3.33
N GLY A 26 -3.77 0.19 -3.59
CA GLY A 26 -2.65 0.54 -2.74
C GLY A 26 -1.33 0.49 -3.51
N SER A 27 -0.35 1.26 -3.01
CA SER A 27 1.01 1.31 -3.54
C SER A 27 1.96 0.62 -2.56
N HIS A 28 2.87 -0.19 -3.08
CA HIS A 28 3.86 -0.93 -2.30
C HIS A 28 5.24 -0.74 -2.94
N LEU A 29 6.21 -0.31 -2.14
CA LEU A 29 7.58 -0.02 -2.60
C LEU A 29 8.55 -1.10 -2.13
N ASN A 30 9.22 -1.74 -3.09
CA ASN A 30 10.32 -2.65 -2.83
C ASN A 30 11.64 -1.85 -2.89
N GLY A 31 12.24 -1.58 -1.73
CA GLY A 31 13.57 -1.00 -1.66
C GLY A 31 14.63 -2.09 -1.55
N TYR A 32 15.59 -2.09 -2.46
CA TYR A 32 16.71 -3.03 -2.44
C TYR A 32 18.01 -2.33 -2.79
N VAL A 33 19.13 -2.95 -2.43
CA VAL A 33 20.48 -2.59 -2.82
C VAL A 33 21.20 -3.83 -3.36
N ILE A 34 22.17 -3.60 -4.23
CA ILE A 34 23.09 -4.63 -4.71
C ILE A 34 24.46 -4.24 -4.17
N ASP A 35 25.07 -5.11 -3.40
CA ASP A 35 26.42 -4.90 -2.87
C ASP A 35 27.49 -5.03 -3.96
N ASP A 36 28.72 -4.64 -3.66
CA ASP A 36 29.86 -4.74 -4.59
C ASP A 36 30.14 -6.19 -5.06
N ASP A 37 29.76 -7.20 -4.25
CA ASP A 37 29.89 -8.62 -4.57
C ASP A 37 28.71 -9.17 -5.41
N GLY A 38 27.73 -8.33 -5.75
CA GLY A 38 26.54 -8.69 -6.50
C GLY A 38 25.38 -9.23 -5.66
N THR A 39 25.51 -9.29 -4.33
CA THR A 39 24.46 -9.76 -3.42
C THR A 39 23.30 -8.78 -3.36
N TRP A 40 22.08 -9.29 -3.53
CA TRP A 40 20.86 -8.49 -3.38
C TRP A 40 20.41 -8.47 -1.92
N ARG A 41 20.17 -7.28 -1.37
CA ARG A 41 19.52 -7.10 -0.06
C ARG A 41 18.28 -6.25 -0.21
N MET A 42 17.19 -6.66 0.43
CA MET A 42 15.93 -5.93 0.44
C MET A 42 15.64 -5.37 1.83
N TRP A 43 15.18 -4.12 1.89
CA TRP A 43 14.70 -3.52 3.12
C TRP A 43 13.31 -4.05 3.44
N ILE A 44 13.17 -4.64 4.63
CA ILE A 44 11.91 -5.17 5.14
C ILE A 44 11.49 -4.36 6.36
N GLY A 45 10.29 -3.76 6.29
CA GLY A 45 9.71 -3.03 7.41
C GLY A 45 9.13 -4.00 8.45
N LYS A 46 9.27 -3.68 9.74
CA LYS A 46 8.47 -4.32 10.80
C LYS A 46 7.45 -3.33 11.33
N ARG A 47 6.17 -3.68 11.18
CA ARG A 47 5.07 -2.78 11.54
C ARG A 47 5.04 -2.53 13.04
N SER A 48 4.72 -1.30 13.44
CA SER A 48 4.51 -0.96 14.86
C SER A 48 3.45 -1.87 15.47
N LYS A 49 3.65 -2.25 16.75
CA LYS A 49 2.66 -3.01 17.53
C LYS A 49 1.36 -2.24 17.76
N THR A 50 1.37 -0.92 17.60
CA THR A 50 0.18 -0.05 17.78
C THR A 50 -0.61 0.19 16.49
N LYS A 51 -0.18 -0.37 15.34
CA LYS A 51 -0.96 -0.25 14.11
C LYS A 51 -2.30 -0.99 14.26
N GLN A 52 -3.38 -0.33 13.83
CA GLN A 52 -4.74 -0.89 13.87
C GLN A 52 -4.87 -2.19 13.06
N THR A 53 -4.10 -2.32 11.98
CA THR A 53 -4.10 -3.52 11.12
C THR A 53 -2.72 -4.16 11.09
N PHE A 54 -2.69 -5.50 11.23
CA PHE A 54 -1.49 -6.34 11.14
C PHE A 54 -0.31 -5.85 12.01
N PRO A 55 -0.51 -5.63 13.33
CA PRO A 55 0.56 -5.16 14.21
C PRO A 55 1.71 -6.16 14.32
N GLY A 56 2.96 -5.68 14.28
CA GLY A 56 4.16 -6.52 14.44
C GLY A 56 4.56 -7.38 13.25
N MET A 57 3.76 -7.40 12.17
CA MET A 57 4.04 -8.16 10.95
C MET A 57 5.15 -7.50 10.12
N TYR A 58 5.82 -8.28 9.27
CA TYR A 58 6.73 -7.76 8.26
C TYR A 58 5.97 -7.16 7.09
N ASP A 59 6.59 -6.17 6.44
CA ASP A 59 6.00 -5.37 5.36
C ASP A 59 7.09 -4.96 4.35
N ASN A 60 6.68 -4.38 3.23
CA ASN A 60 7.60 -3.75 2.28
C ASN A 60 8.32 -2.54 2.93
N LEU A 61 9.25 -1.92 2.20
CA LEU A 61 9.94 -0.71 2.68
C LEU A 61 8.94 0.40 3.02
N ALA A 62 7.97 0.61 2.12
CA ALA A 62 6.81 1.47 2.34
C ALA A 62 5.59 0.85 1.66
N ALA A 63 4.42 0.95 2.30
CA ALA A 63 3.17 0.45 1.77
C ALA A 63 1.99 1.27 2.29
N GLY A 64 1.00 1.51 1.42
CA GLY A 64 -0.12 2.39 1.70
C GLY A 64 -1.34 2.08 0.85
N GLY A 65 -2.49 2.62 1.26
CA GLY A 65 -3.68 2.60 0.40
C GLY A 65 -3.67 3.85 -0.46
N LEU A 66 -4.15 3.72 -1.70
CA LEU A 66 -4.23 4.82 -2.65
C LEU A 66 -5.43 5.71 -2.32
N SER A 67 -5.18 6.99 -2.03
CA SER A 67 -6.22 8.00 -1.82
C SER A 67 -6.86 8.42 -3.16
N HIS A 68 -8.11 8.88 -3.13
CA HIS A 68 -8.87 9.15 -4.36
C HIS A 68 -8.26 10.25 -5.26
N ASP A 69 -7.57 11.23 -4.67
CA ASP A 69 -6.97 12.37 -5.38
C ASP A 69 -5.49 12.19 -5.75
N LEU A 70 -4.90 11.04 -5.46
CA LEU A 70 -3.48 10.79 -5.71
C LEU A 70 -3.29 9.69 -6.75
N THR A 71 -2.29 9.86 -7.59
CA THR A 71 -1.77 8.76 -8.41
C THR A 71 -0.86 7.85 -7.59
N PRO A 72 -0.59 6.60 -8.04
CA PRO A 72 0.29 5.67 -7.34
C PRO A 72 1.70 6.20 -7.08
N THR A 73 2.16 7.17 -7.88
CA THR A 73 3.46 7.83 -7.76
C THR A 73 3.46 9.03 -6.82
N GLU A 74 2.29 9.62 -6.53
CA GLU A 74 2.14 10.75 -5.61
C GLU A 74 1.78 10.29 -4.18
N CYS A 75 1.40 9.03 -4.02
CA CYS A 75 0.85 8.46 -2.80
C CYS A 75 1.88 7.74 -1.92
#